data_AF-A8PTE3-F1
#
_entry.id   AF-A8PTE3-F1
#
_cell.length_a   1.000
_cell.length_b   1.000
_cell.length_c   1.000
_cell.angle_alpha   90.00
_cell.angle_beta   90.00
_cell.angle_gamma   90.00
#
_symmetry.space_group_name_H-M   'P 1'
#
loop_
_entity.id
_entity.type
_entity.pdbx_description
1 polymer ?
#
loop_
_entity_poly.entity_id
_entity_poly.type
_entity_poly.pdbx_seq_one_letter_code
_entity_poly.pdbx_strand_id
1 'polypeptide(L)'
;MAFTIIGSIKTVKDRLERLLNEVKTMDIQSPDPTLPNHERLEINKTKNRLIDEKILRLQMCTDSIEALNKQWIEVPKNPKRKKKMRKTTHK
;
A
#
# COMPACT_ATOMS: atom_id res chain seq x y z
N MET A 1 -9.84 1.50 -18.36
CA MET A 1 -8.43 1.03 -18.26
C MET A 1 -7.61 2.06 -17.48
N ALA A 2 -7.01 3.08 -18.10
CA ALA A 2 -6.17 4.05 -17.37
C ALA A 2 -6.89 4.82 -16.24
N PHE A 3 -8.11 5.33 -16.48
CA PHE A 3 -8.91 6.00 -15.43
C PHE A 3 -9.27 5.07 -14.26
N THR A 4 -9.53 3.79 -14.55
CA THR A 4 -9.81 2.76 -13.55
C THR A 4 -8.58 2.48 -12.68
N ILE A 5 -7.40 2.33 -13.29
CA ILE A 5 -6.14 2.10 -12.58
C ILE A 5 -5.80 3.31 -11.68
N ILE A 6 -5.96 4.54 -12.18
CA ILE A 6 -5.74 5.76 -11.39
C ILE A 6 -6.69 5.83 -10.18
N GLY A 7 -7.98 5.47 -10.37
CA GLY A 7 -8.95 5.40 -9.28
C GLY A 7 -8.56 4.38 -8.20
N SER A 8 -8.11 3.20 -8.62
CA SER A 8 -7.61 2.17 -7.70
C SER A 8 -6.35 2.62 -6.95
N ILE A 9 -5.39 3.27 -7.63
CA ILE A 9 -4.18 3.81 -6.99
C ILE A 9 -4.53 4.83 -5.92
N LYS A 10 -5.46 5.76 -6.20
CA LYS A 10 -5.93 6.72 -5.18
C LYS A 10 -6.53 6.02 -3.97
N THR A 11 -7.37 5.00 -4.21
CA THR A 11 -7.99 4.23 -3.13
C THR A 11 -6.94 3.53 -2.25
N VAL A 12 -5.91 2.93 -2.86
CA VAL A 12 -4.83 2.27 -2.10
C VAL A 12 -3.97 3.29 -1.35
N LYS A 13 -3.69 4.46 -1.95
CA LYS A 13 -3.00 5.57 -1.28
C LYS A 13 -3.74 6.02 -0.01
N ASP A 14 -5.05 6.27 -0.10
CA ASP A 14 -5.84 6.75 1.04
C ASP A 14 -5.88 5.69 2.16
N ARG A 15 -5.95 4.40 1.80
CA ARG A 15 -5.86 3.29 2.76
C ARG A 15 -4.48 3.23 3.44
N LEU A 16 -3.41 3.42 2.67
CA LEU A 16 -2.04 3.44 3.21
C LEU A 16 -1.82 4.64 4.14
N GLU A 17 -2.25 5.84 3.77
CA GLU A 17 -2.15 7.03 4.62
C GLU A 17 -2.88 6.83 5.95
N ARG A 18 -4.09 6.26 5.91
CA ARG A 18 -4.84 5.90 7.13
C ARG A 18 -4.06 4.89 7.99
N LEU A 19 -3.55 3.83 7.38
CA LEU A 19 -2.81 2.78 8.09
C LEU A 19 -1.52 3.32 8.73
N LEU A 20 -0.80 4.21 8.04
CA LEU A 20 0.38 4.86 8.58
C LEU A 20 0.04 5.77 9.77
N ASN A 21 -1.10 6.45 9.73
CA ASN A 21 -1.57 7.23 10.87
C ASN A 21 -1.92 6.33 12.06
N GLU A 22 -2.59 5.20 11.83
CA GLU A 22 -2.86 4.20 12.87
C GLU A 22 -1.55 3.72 13.52
N VAL A 23 -0.56 3.33 12.71
CA VAL A 23 0.76 2.87 13.19
C VAL A 23 1.47 3.95 14.02
N LYS A 24 1.44 5.21 13.60
CA LYS A 24 2.04 6.32 14.36
C LYS A 24 1.41 6.50 15.74
N THR A 25 0.13 6.19 15.88
CA THR A 25 -0.62 6.34 17.14
C THR A 25 -0.61 5.07 18.00
N MET A 26 0.05 3.99 17.58
CA MET A 26 0.10 2.76 18.37
C MET A 26 0.96 2.94 19.62
N ASP A 27 0.39 2.58 20.77
CA ASP A 27 1.15 2.46 22.01
C ASP A 27 1.94 1.14 22.04
N ILE A 28 3.22 1.22 21.65
CA ILE A 28 4.18 0.12 21.73
C ILE A 28 5.12 0.21 22.94
N GLN A 29 4.83 1.09 23.90
CA GLN A 29 5.66 1.23 25.09
C GLN A 29 5.63 -0.05 25.95
N SER A 30 6.68 -0.26 26.73
CA SER A 30 6.71 -1.37 27.69
C SER A 30 5.53 -1.25 28.67
N PRO A 31 4.86 -2.35 29.03
CA PRO A 31 3.85 -2.35 30.09
C PRO A 31 4.44 -1.81 31.39
N ASP A 32 3.60 -1.17 32.21
CA ASP A 32 3.99 -0.65 33.52
C ASP A 32 4.72 -1.74 34.34
N PRO A 33 5.95 -1.46 34.83
CA PRO A 33 6.74 -2.44 35.57
C PRO A 33 6.11 -2.84 36.91
N THR A 34 5.17 -2.05 37.45
CA THR A 34 4.45 -2.34 38.69
C THR A 34 3.36 -3.41 38.51
N LEU A 35 2.97 -3.71 37.27
CA LEU A 35 1.95 -4.72 36.98
C LEU A 35 2.46 -6.15 37.26
N PRO A 36 1.57 -7.07 37.68
CA PRO A 36 1.90 -8.48 37.76
C PRO A 36 2.44 -9.05 36.44
N ASN A 37 3.39 -9.98 36.54
CA ASN A 37 4.03 -10.58 35.36
C ASN A 37 3.04 -11.18 34.35
N HIS A 38 1.94 -11.77 34.83
CA HIS A 38 0.92 -12.36 33.96
C HIS A 38 0.17 -11.29 33.15
N GLU A 39 -0.17 -10.15 33.75
CA GLU A 39 -0.81 -9.03 33.04
C GLU A 39 0.15 -8.42 32.01
N ARG A 40 1.41 -8.22 32.39
CA ARG A 40 2.45 -7.73 31.47
C ARG A 40 2.62 -8.65 30.25
N LEU A 41 2.55 -9.96 30.47
CA LEU A 41 2.61 -10.96 29.40
C LEU A 41 1.41 -10.86 28.46
N GLU A 42 0.18 -10.75 28.98
CA GLU A 42 -1.03 -10.62 28.15
C GLU A 42 -1.07 -9.30 27.38
N ILE A 43 -0.61 -8.19 27.98
CA ILE A 43 -0.44 -6.91 27.27
C ILE A 43 0.54 -7.08 26.10
N ASN A 44 1.71 -7.69 26.34
CA ASN A 44 2.71 -7.90 25.29
C ASN A 44 2.20 -8.81 24.16
N LYS A 45 1.49 -9.91 24.49
CA LYS A 45 0.85 -10.77 23.48
C LYS A 45 -0.15 -10.00 22.62
N THR A 46 -0.95 -9.14 23.25
CA THR A 46 -1.93 -8.30 22.56
C THR A 46 -1.24 -7.29 21.64
N LYS A 47 -0.17 -6.63 22.11
CA LYS A 47 0.64 -5.70 21.32
C LYS A 47 1.28 -6.41 20.12
N ASN A 48 1.85 -7.60 20.30
CA ASN A 48 2.42 -8.39 19.21
C ASN A 48 1.38 -8.72 18.13
N ARG A 49 0.20 -9.20 18.52
CA ARG A 49 -0.89 -9.48 17.56
C ARG A 49 -1.31 -8.24 16.77
N LEU A 50 -1.38 -7.08 17.43
CA LEU A 50 -1.70 -5.82 16.78
C LEU A 50 -0.61 -5.41 15.78
N ILE A 51 0.67 -5.59 16.13
CA ILE A 51 1.81 -5.32 15.23
C ILE A 51 1.75 -6.24 14.01
N ASP A 52 1.56 -7.54 14.20
CA ASP A 52 1.44 -8.52 13.12
C ASP A 52 0.30 -8.17 12.16
N GLU A 53 -0.84 -7.75 12.71
CA GLU A 53 -1.99 -7.29 11.93
C GLU A 53 -1.64 -6.06 11.08
N LYS A 54 -0.93 -5.06 11.64
CA LYS A 54 -0.52 -3.87 10.87
C LYS A 54 0.48 -4.22 9.77
N ILE A 55 1.44 -5.11 10.06
CA ILE A 55 2.41 -5.60 9.08
C ILE A 55 1.67 -6.25 7.90
N LEU A 56 0.72 -7.14 8.18
CA LEU A 56 -0.07 -7.81 7.14
C LEU A 56 -0.83 -6.81 6.26
N ARG A 57 -1.47 -5.81 6.87
CA ARG A 57 -2.20 -4.77 6.12
C ARG A 57 -1.27 -3.91 5.25
N LEU A 58 -0.05 -3.62 5.72
CA LEU A 58 0.96 -2.89 4.95
C LEU A 58 1.45 -3.70 3.75
N GLN A 59 1.68 -5.01 3.94
CA GLN A 59 2.02 -5.94 2.86
C GLN A 59 0.92 -5.97 1.80
N MET A 60 -0.35 -6.09 2.20
CA MET A 60 -1.48 -6.04 1.25
C MET A 60 -1.53 -4.74 0.44
N CYS A 61 -1.23 -3.59 1.05
CA CYS A 61 -1.15 -2.31 0.34
C CYS A 61 -0.01 -2.32 -0.67
N THR A 62 1.15 -2.90 -0.29
CA THR A 62 2.34 -3.02 -1.15
C THR A 62 2.05 -3.90 -2.36
N ASP A 63 1.48 -5.09 -2.13
CA ASP A 63 1.09 -6.04 -3.19
C ASP A 63 0.08 -5.40 -4.16
N SER A 64 -0.88 -4.64 -3.63
CA SER A 64 -1.87 -3.92 -4.43
C SER A 64 -1.22 -2.85 -5.31
N ILE A 65 -0.27 -2.07 -4.77
CA ILE A 65 0.48 -1.06 -5.51
C ILE A 65 1.31 -1.73 -6.61
N GLU A 66 1.99 -2.83 -6.30
CA GLU A 66 2.80 -3.56 -7.27
C GLU A 66 1.95 -4.09 -8.43
N ALA A 67 0.80 -4.71 -8.12
CA ALA A 67 -0.13 -5.21 -9.13
C ALA A 67 -0.68 -4.09 -10.04
N LEU A 68 -1.06 -2.95 -9.44
CA LEU A 68 -1.54 -1.79 -10.20
C LEU A 68 -0.45 -1.17 -11.06
N ASN A 69 0.80 -1.15 -10.58
CA ASN A 69 1.94 -0.66 -11.34
C ASN A 69 2.24 -1.54 -12.56
N LYS A 70 2.20 -2.88 -12.40
CA LYS A 70 2.32 -3.82 -13.52
C LYS A 70 1.23 -3.60 -14.56
N GLN A 71 -0.03 -3.49 -14.13
CA GLN A 71 -1.15 -3.19 -15.02
C GLN A 71 -0.96 -1.86 -15.77
N TRP A 72 -0.49 -0.81 -15.09
CA TRP A 72 -0.23 0.49 -15.70
C TRP A 72 0.84 0.43 -16.80
N ILE A 73 1.93 -0.31 -16.57
CA ILE A 73 3.01 -0.52 -17.54
C ILE A 73 2.50 -1.30 -18.75
N GLU A 74 1.63 -2.28 -18.53
CA GLU A 74 1.05 -3.12 -19.58
C GLU A 74 -0.02 -2.42 -20.42
N VAL A 75 -0.60 -1.29 -19.96
CA VAL A 75 -1.52 -0.50 -20.78
C VAL A 75 -0.77 -0.02 -22.04
N PRO A 76 -1.13 -0.50 -23.25
CA PRO A 76 -0.38 -0.13 -24.44
C PRO A 76 -0.51 1.37 -24.68
N LYS A 77 0.64 2.07 -24.73
CA LYS A 77 0.71 3.42 -25.32
C LYS A 77 0.24 3.30 -26.76
N ASN A 78 -1.00 3.72 -27.02
CA ASN A 78 -1.67 3.74 -28.33
C ASN A 78 -0.66 3.70 -29.51
N PRO A 79 -0.50 2.56 -30.24
CA PRO A 79 0.43 2.47 -31.36
C PRO A 79 0.07 3.41 -32.53
N LYS A 80 -1.14 4.00 -32.50
CA LYS A 80 -1.66 4.93 -33.51
C LYS A 80 -0.86 6.24 -33.65
N ARG A 81 0.06 6.59 -32.73
CA ARG A 81 0.94 7.76 -32.91
C ARG A 81 2.24 7.48 -33.68
N LYS A 82 2.68 6.21 -33.85
CA LYS A 82 3.90 5.91 -34.63
C LYS A 82 3.72 5.85 -36.15
N LYS A 83 2.47 5.80 -36.65
CA LYS A 83 2.19 5.77 -38.10
C LYS A 83 2.11 7.14 -38.78
N LYS A 84 2.05 8.25 -38.02
CA LYS A 84 1.93 9.61 -38.60
C LYS A 84 3.27 10.30 -38.87
N MET A 85 4.38 9.85 -38.27
CA MET A 85 5.72 10.40 -38.56
C MET A 85 6.44 9.75 -39.75
N ARG A 86 5.95 8.63 -40.30
CA ARG A 86 6.53 7.96 -41.48
C ARG A 86 5.90 8.38 -42.82
N LYS A 87 4.91 9.28 -42.81
CA LYS A 87 4.20 9.72 -44.05
C LYS A 87 4.46 11.17 -44.45
N THR A 88 5.30 11.91 -43.71
CA THR A 88 5.65 13.31 -44.00
C THR A 88 7.07 13.51 -44.52
N THR A 89 7.83 12.44 -44.79
CA THR A 89 9.19 12.52 -45.35
C THR A 89 9.31 12.12 -46.83
N HIS A 90 8.19 11.85 -47.51
CA HIS A 90 8.18 11.69 -48.97
C HIS A 90 7.10 12.59 -49.58
N LYS A 91 7.46 13.86 -49.79
CA LYS A 91 6.90 14.69 -50.85
C LYS A 91 7.97 15.63 -51.35
#